data_AF-A0A1Q5CZN0-F1
#
_entry.id   AF-A0A1Q5CZN0-F1
#
_cell.length_a   1.000
_cell.length_b   1.000
_cell.length_c   1.000
_cell.angle_alpha   90.00
_cell.angle_beta   90.00
_cell.angle_gamma   90.00
#
_symmetry.space_group_name_H-M   'P 1'
#
loop_
_entity.id
_entity.type
_entity.pdbx_description
1 polymer ?
#
loop_
_entity_poly.entity_id
_entity_poly.type
_entity_poly.pdbx_seq_one_letter_code
_entity_poly.pdbx_strand_id
1 'polypeptide(L)' 'MRAIEPHVDAGAYALGVLGQADACRFERHLSECSACVVRVREFGEVVEHLAAYVRLLPPGGAHRAFPWRR' A
#
# COMPACT_ATOMS: atom_id res chain seq x y z
N MET A 1 -3.70 20.95 1.64
CA MET A 1 -3.28 19.66 1.05
C MET A 1 -1.85 19.44 1.52
N ARG A 2 -1.59 18.54 2.48
CA ARG A 2 -0.20 18.27 2.91
C ARG A 2 0.51 17.64 1.71
N ALA A 3 1.63 18.20 1.28
CA ALA A 3 2.56 17.50 0.41
C ALA A 3 3.14 16.35 1.25
N ILE A 4 2.44 15.22 1.26
CA ILE A 4 2.97 13.97 1.76
C ILE A 4 4.11 13.63 0.80
N GLU A 5 5.29 13.40 1.36
CA GLU A 5 6.45 12.96 0.60
C GLU A 5 6.04 11.71 -0.21
N PRO A 6 6.16 11.67 -1.56
CA PRO A 6 5.63 10.58 -2.38
C PRO A 6 6.08 9.19 -1.91
N HIS A 7 7.25 9.11 -1.27
CA HIS A 7 7.80 7.90 -0.64
C HIS A 7 6.91 7.24 0.41
N VAL A 8 6.02 8.00 1.07
CA VAL A 8 5.06 7.49 2.07
C VAL A 8 3.92 6.72 1.39
N ASP A 9 3.63 7.01 0.12
CA ASP A 9 2.52 6.41 -0.62
C ASP A 9 2.87 5.06 -1.26
N ALA A 10 4.13 4.63 -1.23
CA ALA A 10 4.57 3.38 -1.87
C ALA A 10 3.81 2.14 -1.37
N GLY A 11 3.51 2.08 -0.07
CA GLY A 11 2.72 0.98 0.50
C GLY A 11 1.25 1.05 0.11
N ALA A 12 0.67 2.26 0.10
CA ALA A 12 -0.71 2.48 -0.33
C ALA A 12 -0.90 2.20 -1.83
N TYR A 13 0.09 2.55 -2.65
CA TYR A 13 0.15 2.23 -4.07
C TYR A 13 0.22 0.71 -4.27
N ALA A 14 1.14 0.02 -3.60
CA ALA A 14 1.29 -1.42 -3.71
C ALA A 14 0.02 -2.19 -3.28
N LEU A 15 -0.70 -1.70 -2.26
CA LEU A 15 -1.98 -2.26 -1.82
C LEU A 15 -3.17 -1.89 -2.73
N GLY A 16 -2.99 -0.98 -3.71
CA GLY A 16 -4.07 -0.53 -4.58
C GLY A 16 -5.13 0.32 -3.89
N VAL A 17 -4.81 0.97 -2.76
CA VAL A 17 -5.77 1.76 -1.97
C VAL A 17 -5.72 3.26 -2.26
N LEU A 18 -4.79 3.71 -3.11
CA LEU A 18 -4.74 5.09 -3.55
C LEU A 18 -5.93 5.42 -4.45
N GLY A 19 -6.45 6.65 -4.29
CA GLY A 19 -7.37 7.22 -5.26
C GLY A 19 -6.68 7.44 -6.61
N GLN A 20 -7.46 7.48 -7.69
CA GLN A 20 -6.95 7.62 -9.06
C GLN A 20 -6.00 8.81 -9.25
N ALA A 21 -6.33 9.97 -8.65
CA ALA A 21 -5.49 11.16 -8.76
C ALA A 21 -4.15 11.02 -8.01
N ASP A 22 -4.12 10.28 -6.91
CA ASP A 22 -2.90 10.04 -6.13
C ASP A 22 -2.03 8.96 -6.78
N ALA A 23 -2.65 7.92 -7.34
CA ALA A 23 -1.94 6.90 -8.12
C ALA A 23 -1.19 7.51 -9.31
N CYS A 24 -1.85 8.34 -10.12
CA CYS A 24 -1.21 9.02 -11.25
C CYS A 24 -0.04 9.93 -10.82
N ARG A 25 -0.18 10.65 -9.69
CA ARG A 25 0.92 11.46 -9.14
C ARG A 25 2.10 10.59 -8.72
N PHE A 26 1.84 9.45 -8.09
CA PHE A 26 2.86 8.53 -7.64
C PHE A 26 3.55 7.79 -8.81
N GLU A 27 2.82 7.43 -9.86
CA GLU A 27 3.38 6.83 -11.08
C GLU A 27 4.38 7.75 -11.77
N ARG A 28 4.08 9.05 -11.85
CA ARG A 28 5.06 10.04 -12.35
C ARG A 28 6.30 10.10 -11.46
N HIS A 29 6.16 9.96 -10.15
CA HIS A 29 7.31 9.89 -9.26
C HIS A 29 8.10 8.57 -9.44
N LEU A 30 7.43 7.44 -9.69
CA LEU A 30 8.08 6.15 -9.94
C LEU A 30 9.01 6.18 -11.15
N SER A 31 8.68 6.94 -12.20
CA SER A 31 9.58 7.09 -13.36
C SER A 31 10.87 7.84 -13.04
N GLU A 32 10.89 8.61 -11.96
CA GLU A 32 12.02 9.49 -11.59
C GLU A 32 12.81 8.97 -10.38
N CYS A 33 12.28 7.98 -9.64
CA CYS A 33 12.86 7.54 -8.39
C CYS A 33 13.04 6.01 -8.29
N SER A 34 14.29 5.55 -8.46
CA SER A 34 14.66 4.14 -8.33
C SER A 34 14.39 3.56 -6.93
N ALA A 35 14.53 4.35 -5.87
CA ALA A 35 14.24 3.90 -4.51
C ALA A 35 12.77 3.54 -4.31
N CYS A 36 11.84 4.27 -4.94
CA CYS A 36 10.42 3.93 -4.92
C CYS A 36 10.10 2.70 -5.76
N VAL A 37 10.80 2.50 -6.89
CA VAL A 37 10.65 1.27 -7.68
C VAL A 37 11.05 0.03 -6.86
N VAL A 38 12.18 0.09 -6.17
CA VAL A 38 12.63 -0.99 -5.27
C VAL A 38 11.61 -1.22 -4.16
N ARG A 39 11.18 -0.17 -3.47
CA ARG A 39 10.21 -0.26 -2.37
C ARG A 39 8.86 -0.86 -2.80
N VAL A 40 8.32 -0.47 -3.97
CA VAL A 40 7.07 -1.04 -4.49
C VAL A 40 7.25 -2.53 -4.82
N ARG A 41 8.41 -2.92 -5.36
CA ARG A 41 8.72 -4.34 -5.60
C ARG A 41 8.79 -5.13 -4.29
N GLU A 42 9.47 -4.61 -3.28
CA GLU A 42 9.57 -5.22 -1.94
C GLU A 42 8.18 -5.40 -1.29
N PHE A 43 7.29 -4.41 -1.46
CA PHE A 43 5.91 -4.56 -0.98
C PHE A 43 5.10 -5.61 -1.73
N GLY A 44 5.45 -5.95 -2.97
CA GLY A 44 4.75 -6.98 -3.76
C GLY A 44 4.63 -8.30 -3.01
N GLU A 45 5.73 -8.79 -2.42
CA GLU A 45 5.73 -10.02 -1.63
C GLU A 45 4.80 -9.92 -0.41
N VAL A 46 4.80 -8.77 0.29
CA VAL A 46 3.93 -8.53 1.45
C VAL A 46 2.46 -8.52 1.04
N VAL A 47 2.13 -7.88 -0.08
CA VAL A 47 0.77 -7.82 -0.63
C VAL A 47 0.26 -9.22 -0.99
N GLU A 48 1.11 -10.06 -1.59
CA GLU A 48 0.76 -11.46 -1.90
C GLU A 48 0.44 -12.28 -0.64
N HIS A 49 1.27 -12.15 0.40
CA HIS A 49 1.04 -12.82 1.68
C HIS A 49 -0.25 -12.33 2.35
N LEU A 50 -0.52 -11.02 2.34
CA LEU A 50 -1.77 -10.47 2.85
C LEU A 50 -2.98 -10.96 2.06
N ALA A 51 -2.89 -11.02 0.73
CA ALA A 51 -3.95 -11.54 -0.12
C ALA A 51 -4.24 -13.03 0.15
N ALA A 52 -3.19 -13.83 0.42
CA ALA A 52 -3.34 -15.21 0.85
C ALA A 52 -4.02 -15.32 2.22
N TYR A 53 -3.63 -14.47 3.17
CA TYR A 53 -4.22 -14.42 4.50
C TYR A 53 -5.71 -14.05 4.47
N VAL A 54 -6.10 -13.04 3.67
CA VAL A 54 -7.50 -12.61 3.55
C VAL A 54 -8.42 -13.74 3.07
N ARG A 55 -7.92 -14.65 2.20
CA ARG A 55 -8.69 -15.83 1.76
C ARG A 55 -8.98 -16.83 2.87
N LEU A 56 -8.21 -16.81 3.96
CA LEU A 56 -8.41 -17.68 5.12
C LEU A 56 -9.37 -17.05 6.16
N LEU A 57 -9.65 -15.75 6.06
CA LEU A 57 -10.54 -15.06 7.00
C LEU A 57 -12.00 -15.38 6.69
N PRO A 58 -12.85 -15.59 7.71
CA PRO A 58 -14.29 -15.66 7.50
C PRO A 58 -14.81 -14.32 6.95
N PRO A 59 -15.86 -14.33 6.12
CA PRO A 59 -16.48 -13.09 5.64
C PRO A 59 -16.91 -12.22 6.82
N GLY A 60 -16.38 -10.98 6.86
CA GLY A 60 -16.55 -10.07 7.99
C GLY A 60 -15.45 -10.11 9.05
N GLY A 61 -14.41 -10.93 8.92
CA GLY A 61 -13.41 -11.19 9.98
C GLY A 61 -12.46 -10.06 10.39
N ALA A 62 -12.50 -8.87 9.77
CA ALA A 62 -11.52 -7.81 10.07
C ALA A 62 -11.99 -6.74 11.09
N HIS A 63 -13.27 -6.72 11.49
CA HIS A 63 -13.79 -5.69 12.41
C HIS A 63 -13.71 -6.05 13.90
N ARG A 64 -13.25 -7.27 14.24
CA ARG A 64 -13.01 -7.67 15.63
C ARG A 64 -11.53 -7.99 15.85
N ALA A 65 -10.92 -7.15 16.68
CA ALA A 65 -9.61 -7.29 17.32
C ALA A 65 -8.38 -6.95 16.46
N PHE A 66 -8.14 -5.65 16.26
CA PHE A 66 -6.79 -5.13 16.44
C PHE A 66 -6.85 -3.87 17.32
N PRO A 67 -6.59 -3.97 18.64
CA PRO A 67 -6.50 -2.79 19.49
C PRO A 67 -5.12 -2.15 19.24
N TRP A 68 -4.97 -1.38 18.17
CA TRP A 68 -3.85 -0.44 18.05
C TRP A 68 -4.08 0.68 19.06
N ARG A 69 -3.79 0.38 20.34
CA ARG A 69 -3.53 1.40 21.35
C ARG A 69 -2.03 1.67 21.35
N ARG A 70 -1.77 2.96 21.20
CA ARG A 70 -0.48 3.64 21.08
C ARG A 70 0.42 3.38 22.29
#